data_AF-A0A382QI21-F1
#
_entry.id   AF-A0A382QI21-F1
#
_cell.length_a   1.000
_cell.length_b   1.000
_cell.length_c   1.000
_cell.angle_alpha   90.00
_cell.angle_beta   90.00
_cell.angle_gamma   90.00
#
_symmetry.space_group_name_H-M   'P 1'
#
loop_
_entity.id
_entity.type
_entity.pdbx_description
1 polymer ?
#
loop_
_entity_poly.entity_id
_entity_poly.type
_entity_poly.pdbx_seq_one_letter_code
_entity_poly.pdbx_strand_id
1 'polypeptide(L)'
;MALPAPSGGSITTAADQSSLTGYSSDTALTPAIQTIWSKEILFQAMPVLRFEQFAVKKTELGVMPGLTVNFMRYTNLGVDQSTGATLTEGTRMEPSALSASQIQITVSERGQAISVTELLLNASFDDVMASSSRLLGRHMAQSMDIEARNT
;
A
#
# COMPACT_ATOMS: atom_id res chain seq x y z
N MET A 1 32.76 -25.69 -74.26
CA MET A 1 32.91 -24.52 -73.35
C MET A 1 31.63 -24.40 -72.55
N ALA A 2 31.64 -24.82 -71.28
CA ALA A 2 30.51 -24.70 -70.39
C ALA A 2 30.59 -23.35 -69.65
N LEU A 3 29.51 -22.58 -69.64
CA LEU A 3 29.40 -21.34 -68.88
C LEU A 3 29.37 -21.66 -67.37
N PRO A 4 30.09 -20.92 -66.51
CA PRO A 4 30.05 -21.14 -65.07
C PRO A 4 28.68 -20.75 -64.49
N ALA A 5 28.13 -21.60 -63.61
CA ALA A 5 26.86 -21.36 -62.92
C ALA A 5 26.98 -20.19 -61.92
N PRO A 6 25.89 -19.45 -61.65
CA PRO A 6 25.91 -18.35 -60.67
C PRO A 6 26.21 -18.91 -59.27
N SER A 7 27.24 -18.33 -58.65
CA SER A 7 27.56 -18.49 -57.23
C SER A 7 26.33 -18.10 -56.39
N GLY A 8 25.58 -19.11 -55.91
CA GLY A 8 24.55 -18.91 -54.89
C GLY A 8 25.21 -18.45 -53.60
N GLY A 9 25.21 -17.13 -53.38
CA GLY A 9 25.62 -16.54 -52.12
C GLY A 9 24.78 -17.16 -50.99
N SER A 10 25.46 -17.65 -49.97
CA SER A 10 24.84 -18.00 -48.69
C SER A 10 23.98 -16.82 -48.25
N ILE A 11 22.66 -17.01 -48.23
CA ILE A 11 21.72 -16.11 -47.58
C ILE A 11 21.85 -16.35 -46.07
N THR A 12 23.04 -16.09 -45.53
CA THR A 12 23.21 -15.79 -44.11
C THR A 12 22.77 -14.33 -43.94
N THR A 13 21.48 -14.14 -43.95
CA THR A 13 20.91 -13.05 -43.17
C THR A 13 20.04 -13.80 -42.20
N ALA A 14 20.47 -13.83 -40.95
CA ALA A 14 19.59 -14.11 -39.83
C ALA A 14 18.36 -13.24 -40.08
N ALA A 15 17.29 -13.85 -40.62
CA ALA A 15 15.98 -13.29 -40.49
C ALA A 15 15.82 -13.19 -38.98
N ASP A 16 15.86 -11.95 -38.55
CA ASP A 16 15.60 -11.49 -37.21
C ASP A 16 14.23 -12.06 -36.81
N GLN A 17 14.22 -13.29 -36.29
CA GLN A 17 13.07 -14.00 -35.75
C GLN A 17 12.52 -13.29 -34.51
N SER A 18 13.10 -12.15 -34.12
CA SER A 18 12.56 -11.17 -33.19
C SER A 18 11.44 -10.31 -33.81
N SER A 19 11.36 -10.23 -35.14
CA SER A 19 10.36 -9.39 -35.83
C SER A 19 9.07 -10.13 -36.22
N LEU A 20 9.06 -11.47 -36.15
CA LEU A 20 7.88 -12.28 -36.52
C LEU A 20 6.93 -12.54 -35.33
N THR A 21 7.38 -12.24 -34.12
CA THR A 21 6.53 -12.21 -32.93
C THR A 21 6.87 -10.92 -32.23
N GLY A 22 5.94 -9.96 -32.18
CA GLY A 22 6.13 -8.59 -31.70
C GLY A 22 6.43 -8.47 -30.19
N TYR A 23 7.33 -9.28 -29.68
CA TYR A 23 7.82 -9.28 -28.31
C TYR A 23 9.24 -8.73 -28.33
N SER A 24 9.35 -7.40 -28.31
CA SER A 24 10.59 -6.75 -27.92
C SER A 24 10.96 -7.21 -26.51
N SER A 25 12.24 -7.50 -26.27
CA SER A 25 12.87 -7.87 -24.99
C SER A 25 12.82 -6.77 -23.92
N ASP A 26 11.72 -6.04 -23.85
CA ASP A 26 11.39 -5.09 -22.81
C ASP A 26 10.41 -5.81 -21.86
N THR A 27 10.98 -6.66 -21.01
CA THR A 27 10.30 -7.33 -19.88
C THR A 27 9.73 -6.36 -18.84
N ALA A 28 9.75 -5.06 -19.10
CA ALA A 28 9.05 -4.07 -18.32
C ALA A 28 7.56 -4.07 -18.74
N LEU A 29 6.71 -4.66 -17.89
CA LEU A 29 5.26 -4.40 -17.89
C LEU A 29 5.03 -2.93 -18.21
N THR A 30 4.29 -2.63 -19.30
CA THR A 30 4.13 -1.25 -19.77
C THR A 30 3.69 -0.34 -18.61
N PRO A 31 4.15 0.92 -18.53
CA PRO A 31 3.84 1.81 -17.40
C PRO A 31 2.34 1.97 -17.12
N ALA A 32 1.51 1.84 -18.16
CA ALA A 32 0.05 1.86 -18.06
C ALA A 32 -0.51 0.64 -17.31
N ILE A 33 0.00 -0.57 -17.57
CA ILE A 33 -0.43 -1.80 -16.90
C ILE A 33 -0.11 -1.75 -15.40
N GLN A 34 1.08 -1.25 -15.02
CA GLN A 34 1.45 -1.08 -13.61
C GLN A 34 0.51 -0.11 -12.87
N THR A 35 0.11 0.97 -13.54
CA THR A 35 -0.83 1.96 -12.97
C THR A 35 -2.22 1.38 -12.76
N ILE A 36 -2.69 0.52 -13.67
CA ILE A 36 -3.99 -0.16 -13.55
C ILE A 36 -3.96 -1.15 -12.37
N TRP A 37 -2.95 -2.01 -12.29
CA TRP A 37 -2.85 -2.97 -11.19
C TRP A 37 -2.70 -2.30 -9.83
N SER A 38 -1.98 -1.18 -9.74
CA SER A 38 -1.89 -0.39 -8.50
C SER A 38 -3.27 0.09 -8.03
N LYS A 39 -4.15 0.54 -8.95
CA LYS A 39 -5.53 0.93 -8.62
C LYS A 39 -6.40 -0.25 -8.22
N GLU A 40 -6.28 -1.39 -8.90
CA GLU A 40 -7.01 -2.61 -8.55
C GLU A 40 -6.62 -3.14 -7.16
N ILE A 41 -5.33 -3.15 -6.84
CA ILE A 41 -4.83 -3.53 -5.50
C ILE A 41 -5.45 -2.63 -4.42
N LEU A 42 -5.46 -1.31 -4.65
CA LEU A 42 -6.04 -0.35 -3.72
C LEU A 42 -7.57 -0.51 -3.61
N PHE A 43 -8.26 -0.75 -4.72
CA PHE A 43 -9.70 -0.98 -4.74
C PHE A 43 -10.10 -2.23 -3.95
N GLN A 44 -9.34 -3.31 -4.07
CA GLN A 44 -9.54 -4.52 -3.28
C GLN A 44 -9.20 -4.34 -1.79
N ALA A 45 -8.37 -3.35 -1.42
CA ALA A 45 -8.00 -3.05 -0.05
C ALA A 45 -9.08 -2.24 0.72
N MET A 46 -9.84 -1.37 0.03
CA MET A 46 -10.87 -0.50 0.64
C MET A 46 -11.87 -1.21 1.59
N PRO A 47 -12.45 -2.39 1.25
CA PRO A 47 -13.47 -3.01 2.12
C PRO A 47 -12.93 -3.59 3.44
N VAL A 48 -11.61 -3.65 3.64
CA VAL A 48 -11.00 -4.27 4.84
C VAL A 48 -10.50 -3.22 5.86
N LEU A 49 -10.47 -1.94 5.49
CA LEU A 49 -9.92 -0.84 6.30
C LEU A 49 -10.95 -0.29 7.30
N ARG A 50 -11.22 -1.04 8.37
CA ARG A 50 -12.24 -0.67 9.36
C ARG A 50 -11.76 0.39 10.35
N PHE A 51 -10.53 0.30 10.84
CA PHE A 51 -10.04 1.24 11.85
C PHE A 51 -9.55 2.57 11.26
N GLU A 52 -9.21 2.61 9.98
CA GLU A 52 -8.81 3.85 9.30
C GLU A 52 -9.92 4.92 9.35
N GLN A 53 -11.19 4.50 9.32
CA GLN A 53 -12.34 5.41 9.35
C GLN A 53 -12.48 6.18 10.67
N PHE A 54 -11.90 5.65 11.76
CA PHE A 54 -11.94 6.27 13.08
C PHE A 54 -10.61 6.89 13.49
N ALA A 55 -9.59 6.80 12.62
CA ALA A 55 -8.26 7.28 12.91
C ALA A 55 -8.13 8.79 12.67
N VAL A 56 -7.50 9.50 13.61
CA VAL A 56 -7.10 10.89 13.41
C VAL A 56 -5.75 10.90 12.69
N LYS A 57 -5.76 11.38 11.44
CA LYS A 57 -4.55 11.47 10.62
C LYS A 57 -3.80 12.76 10.94
N LYS A 58 -2.57 12.64 11.45
CA LYS A 58 -1.64 13.77 11.58
C LYS A 58 -0.65 13.77 10.43
N THR A 59 -0.48 14.91 9.77
CA THR A 59 0.43 15.09 8.62
C THR A 59 1.73 15.79 9.00
N GLU A 60 2.17 15.68 10.26
CA GLU A 60 3.33 16.43 10.79
C GLU A 60 4.68 15.81 10.37
N LEU A 61 4.66 14.62 9.76
CA LEU A 61 5.80 13.97 9.15
C LEU A 61 6.21 14.74 7.87
N GLY A 62 7.19 15.65 8.02
CA GLY A 62 7.66 16.55 6.97
C GLY A 62 7.96 17.97 7.44
N VAL A 63 7.46 18.36 8.62
CA VAL A 63 7.69 19.70 9.21
C VAL A 63 8.88 19.70 10.18
N MET A 64 9.15 18.57 10.83
CA MET A 64 10.33 18.36 11.67
C MET A 64 11.02 17.04 11.30
N PRO A 65 12.36 17.02 11.24
CA PRO A 65 13.11 15.79 10.94
C PRO A 65 12.95 14.79 12.09
N GLY A 66 12.36 13.64 11.81
CA GLY A 66 12.15 12.56 12.77
C GLY A 66 11.11 11.54 12.26
N LEU A 67 11.22 10.29 12.71
CA LEU A 67 10.29 9.20 12.36
C LEU A 67 9.17 9.03 13.41
N THR A 68 9.03 9.98 14.33
CA THR A 68 8.08 9.87 15.45
C THR A 68 7.02 10.95 15.36
N VAL A 69 5.75 10.57 15.57
CA VAL A 69 4.62 11.49 15.68
C VAL A 69 4.06 11.42 17.09
N ASN A 70 3.85 12.59 17.70
CA ASN A 70 3.37 12.70 19.07
C ASN A 70 1.88 13.06 19.07
N PHE A 71 1.07 12.23 19.71
CA PHE A 71 -0.37 12.45 19.90
C PHE A 71 -0.63 12.85 21.35
N MET A 72 -1.29 13.99 21.53
CA MET A 72 -1.72 14.44 22.86
C MET A 72 -3.13 13.92 23.13
N ARG A 73 -3.29 13.17 24.23
CA ARG A 73 -4.59 12.66 24.70
C ARG A 73 -4.88 13.30 26.05
N TYR A 74 -6.08 13.85 26.18
CA TYR A 74 -6.58 14.28 27.47
C TYR A 74 -7.27 13.11 28.17
N THR A 75 -7.03 12.97 29.47
CA THR A 75 -7.77 12.03 30.31
C THR A 75 -9.22 12.51 30.42
N ASN A 76 -10.17 11.58 30.44
CA ASN A 76 -11.57 11.93 30.65
C ASN A 76 -11.76 12.61 32.01
N LEU A 77 -12.61 13.63 32.07
CA LEU A 77 -12.96 14.24 33.35
C LEU A 77 -13.77 13.24 34.17
N GLY A 78 -13.43 13.11 35.46
CA GLY A 78 -14.19 12.26 36.38
C GLY A 78 -15.62 12.77 36.52
N VAL A 79 -16.61 11.89 36.29
CA VAL A 79 -18.03 12.17 36.53
C VAL A 79 -18.48 11.72 37.93
N ASP A 80 -17.51 11.49 38.81
CA ASP A 80 -17.78 10.97 40.14
C ASP A 80 -18.57 11.98 40.98
N GLN A 81 -19.24 11.51 42.03
CA GLN A 81 -20.17 12.30 42.85
C GLN A 81 -19.51 13.51 43.55
N SER A 82 -18.18 13.62 43.51
CA SER A 82 -17.41 14.76 44.03
C SER A 82 -17.03 15.81 42.98
N THR A 83 -17.07 15.49 41.67
CA THR A 83 -16.60 16.37 40.58
C THR A 83 -17.68 16.63 39.52
N GLY A 84 -18.67 15.72 39.40
CA GLY A 84 -19.87 15.86 38.55
C GLY A 84 -21.18 15.99 39.34
N ALA A 85 -21.10 16.43 40.60
CA ALA A 85 -22.23 16.50 41.53
C ALA A 85 -23.29 17.54 41.14
N THR A 86 -24.52 17.37 41.64
CA THR A 86 -25.57 18.40 41.59
C THR A 86 -25.09 19.66 42.33
N LEU A 87 -25.08 20.79 41.61
CA LEU A 87 -24.66 22.07 42.17
C LEU A 87 -25.67 22.52 43.23
N THR A 88 -25.16 22.87 44.41
CA THR A 88 -25.95 23.48 45.48
C THR A 88 -25.85 24.99 45.37
N GLU A 89 -26.99 25.68 45.46
CA GLU A 89 -27.05 27.12 45.35
C GLU A 89 -26.24 27.79 46.48
N GLY A 90 -25.52 28.87 46.15
CA GLY A 90 -24.68 29.60 47.10
C GLY A 90 -23.26 29.05 47.28
N THR A 91 -22.89 27.92 46.65
CA THR A 91 -21.52 27.40 46.67
C THR A 91 -20.83 27.63 45.32
N ARG A 92 -19.57 28.07 45.35
CA ARG A 92 -18.77 28.30 44.14
C ARG A 92 -18.26 26.96 43.59
N MET A 93 -18.27 26.81 42.27
CA MET A 93 -17.75 25.64 41.58
C MET A 93 -16.23 25.58 41.67
N GLU A 94 -15.68 24.41 42.02
CA GLU A 94 -14.25 24.15 42.01
C GLU A 94 -13.82 23.62 40.64
N PRO A 95 -12.85 24.26 39.96
CA PRO A 95 -12.38 23.82 38.65
C PRO A 95 -11.52 22.56 38.75
N SER A 96 -11.76 21.58 37.87
CA SER A 96 -10.92 20.40 37.75
C SER A 96 -9.76 20.64 36.78
N ALA A 97 -8.55 20.20 37.14
CA ALA A 97 -7.38 20.31 36.29
C ALA A 97 -7.41 19.26 35.17
N LEU A 98 -7.12 19.70 33.93
CA LEU A 98 -6.97 18.79 32.80
C LEU A 98 -5.63 18.05 32.91
N SER A 99 -5.70 16.72 32.87
CA SER A 99 -4.52 15.86 32.73
C SER A 99 -4.35 15.46 31.27
N ALA A 100 -3.14 15.65 30.73
CA ALA A 100 -2.78 15.25 29.38
C ALA A 100 -1.63 14.24 29.42
N SER A 101 -1.70 13.23 28.55
CA SER A 101 -0.63 12.28 28.30
C SER A 101 -0.27 12.28 26.82
N GLN A 102 1.01 12.10 26.52
CA GLN A 102 1.53 12.07 25.16
C GLN A 102 1.88 10.64 24.78
N ILE A 103 1.34 10.16 23.66
CA ILE A 103 1.70 8.89 23.04
C ILE A 103 2.59 9.19 21.84
N GLN A 104 3.76 8.56 21.79
CA GLN A 104 4.67 8.63 20.66
C GLN A 104 4.53 7.38 19.81
N ILE A 105 4.32 7.57 18.51
CA ILE A 105 4.27 6.48 17.53
C ILE A 105 5.46 6.64 16.59
N THR A 106 6.22 5.56 16.41
CA THR A 106 7.31 5.49 15.43
C THR A 106 6.78 4.94 14.12
N VAL A 107 7.04 5.64 13.01
CA VAL A 107 6.68 5.22 11.66
C VAL A 107 7.62 4.12 11.20
N SER A 108 7.07 3.05 10.63
CA SER A 108 7.82 1.94 10.04
C SER A 108 7.31 1.60 8.65
N GLU A 109 8.20 1.12 7.78
CA GLU A 109 7.84 0.69 6.43
C GLU A 109 7.39 -0.77 6.41
N ARG A 110 6.33 -1.07 5.64
CA ARG A 110 5.79 -2.42 5.43
C ARG A 110 5.66 -2.67 3.94
N GLY A 111 6.14 -3.82 3.47
CA GLY A 111 6.06 -4.19 2.06
C GLY A 111 6.08 -5.70 1.87
N GLN A 112 5.35 -6.17 0.86
CA GLN A 112 5.32 -7.56 0.43
C GLN A 112 5.26 -7.59 -1.09
N ALA A 113 5.99 -8.53 -1.69
CA ALA A 113 6.01 -8.74 -3.14
C ALA A 113 5.66 -10.20 -3.47
N ILE A 114 5.12 -10.40 -4.67
CA ILE A 114 4.84 -11.72 -5.26
C ILE A 114 5.58 -11.78 -6.59
N SER A 115 6.34 -12.85 -6.82
CA SER A 115 7.02 -13.11 -8.09
C SER A 115 6.23 -14.14 -8.90
N VAL A 116 6.09 -13.89 -10.19
CA VAL A 116 5.43 -14.80 -11.13
C VAL A 116 6.27 -14.88 -12.40
N THR A 117 6.41 -16.09 -12.94
CA THR A 117 7.18 -16.32 -14.18
C THR A 117 6.28 -16.27 -15.41
N GLU A 118 6.87 -15.95 -16.55
CA GLU A 118 6.15 -15.82 -17.82
C GLU A 118 5.58 -17.17 -18.32
N LEU A 119 6.30 -18.27 -18.08
CA LEU A 119 5.80 -19.61 -18.36
C LEU A 119 4.54 -19.92 -17.55
N LEU A 120 4.50 -19.46 -16.30
CA LEU A 120 3.34 -19.66 -15.43
C LEU A 120 2.16 -18.83 -15.94
N LEU A 121 2.36 -17.56 -16.32
CA LEU A 121 1.29 -16.72 -16.89
C LEU A 121 0.69 -17.28 -18.18
N ASN A 122 1.51 -17.91 -19.03
CA ASN A 122 1.07 -18.47 -20.29
C ASN A 122 0.44 -19.87 -20.15
N ALA A 123 0.82 -20.63 -19.12
CA ALA A 123 0.31 -21.99 -18.89
C ALA A 123 -0.79 -22.06 -17.83
N SER A 124 -1.02 -20.99 -17.07
CA SER A 124 -2.05 -20.95 -16.03
C SER A 124 -3.44 -20.90 -16.64
N PHE A 125 -4.33 -21.76 -16.14
CA PHE A 125 -5.75 -21.77 -16.52
C PHE A 125 -6.53 -20.58 -15.91
N ASP A 126 -6.04 -20.02 -14.81
CA ASP A 126 -6.63 -18.89 -14.10
C ASP A 126 -5.74 -17.65 -14.21
N ASP A 127 -6.31 -16.47 -14.00
CA ASP A 127 -5.58 -15.20 -13.97
C ASP A 127 -4.79 -15.05 -12.66
N VAL A 128 -3.55 -15.53 -12.69
CA VAL A 128 -2.65 -15.48 -11.53
C VAL A 128 -2.28 -14.03 -11.16
N MET A 129 -2.37 -13.08 -12.08
CA MET A 129 -2.14 -11.67 -11.78
C MET A 129 -3.31 -11.06 -11.00
N ALA A 130 -4.54 -11.35 -11.39
CA ALA A 130 -5.73 -10.92 -10.65
C ALA A 130 -5.82 -11.54 -9.25
N SER A 131 -5.47 -12.83 -9.09
CA SER A 131 -5.45 -13.45 -7.76
C SER A 131 -4.35 -12.85 -6.87
N SER A 132 -3.19 -12.55 -7.45
CA SER A 132 -2.06 -11.95 -6.75
C SER A 132 -2.34 -10.52 -6.31
N SER A 133 -2.99 -9.71 -7.15
CA SER A 133 -3.37 -8.32 -6.81
C SER A 133 -4.36 -8.28 -5.64
N ARG A 134 -5.33 -9.19 -5.59
CA ARG A 134 -6.26 -9.34 -4.46
C ARG A 134 -5.55 -9.75 -3.16
N LEU A 135 -4.55 -10.63 -3.23
CA LEU A 135 -3.76 -11.03 -2.07
C LEU A 135 -2.93 -9.86 -1.53
N LEU A 136 -2.27 -9.11 -2.42
CA LEU A 136 -1.50 -7.93 -2.05
C LEU A 136 -2.39 -6.82 -1.45
N GLY A 137 -3.56 -6.57 -2.02
CA GLY A 137 -4.53 -5.61 -1.48
C GLY A 137 -4.98 -5.98 -0.06
N ARG A 138 -5.24 -7.27 0.20
CA ARG A 138 -5.56 -7.75 1.55
C ARG A 138 -4.39 -7.61 2.52
N HIS A 139 -3.17 -7.92 2.11
CA HIS A 139 -1.98 -7.77 2.95
C HIS A 139 -1.78 -6.31 3.36
N MET A 140 -1.88 -5.37 2.40
CA MET A 140 -1.80 -3.93 2.66
C MET A 140 -2.88 -3.47 3.66
N ALA A 141 -4.13 -3.89 3.45
CA ALA A 141 -5.22 -3.50 4.33
C ALA A 141 -5.03 -4.04 5.76
N GLN A 142 -4.64 -5.32 5.88
CA GLN A 142 -4.41 -5.93 7.19
C GLN A 142 -3.22 -5.29 7.92
N SER A 143 -2.12 -4.99 7.24
CA SER A 143 -0.98 -4.33 7.87
C SER A 143 -1.35 -2.93 8.39
N MET A 144 -2.12 -2.17 7.62
CA MET A 144 -2.56 -0.83 8.02
C MET A 144 -3.57 -0.88 9.18
N ASP A 145 -4.50 -1.83 9.15
CA ASP A 145 -5.52 -1.99 10.20
C ASP A 145 -4.91 -2.47 11.54
N ILE A 146 -3.89 -3.33 11.50
CA ILE A 146 -3.15 -3.76 12.68
C ILE A 146 -2.39 -2.60 13.33
N GLU A 147 -1.72 -1.76 12.52
CA GLU A 147 -1.01 -0.58 13.03
C GLU A 147 -1.99 0.44 13.62
N ALA A 148 -3.11 0.71 12.93
CA ALA A 148 -4.16 1.59 13.45
C ALA A 148 -4.83 1.10 14.75
N ARG A 149 -4.84 -0.22 14.99
CA ARG A 149 -5.41 -0.81 16.21
C ARG A 149 -4.44 -0.80 17.40
N ASN A 150 -3.16 -1.09 17.15
CA ASN A 150 -2.19 -1.38 18.21
C ASN A 150 -1.41 -0.14 18.69
N THR A 151 -1.66 1.04 18.09
CA THR A 151 -0.98 2.30 18.42
C THR A 151 -1.95 3.35 18.94
#